data_AF-A0A3L6JQH5-F1
#
_entry.id   AF-A0A3L6JQH5-F1
#
_cell.length_a   1.000
_cell.length_b   1.000
_cell.length_c   1.000
_cell.angle_alpha   90.00
_cell.angle_beta   90.00
_cell.angle_gamma   90.00
#
_symmetry.space_group_name_H-M   'P 1'
#
loop_
_entity.id
_entity.type
_entity.pdbx_description
1 polymer ?
#
loop_
_entity_poly.entity_id
_entity_poly.type
_entity_poly.pdbx_seq_one_letter_code
_entity_poly.pdbx_strand_id
1 'polypeptide(L)'
;MAEPIKTGIDESVSVLYSTDWVKIMVVRNPESPESCFIEVEISLPPCTIDPSTCTEALHNGTARKFIKDTISHLGYLLRLEEGGFVIGILSAEGIWSASLTAQENPDVKLFEVLIPPS
;
A
#
# COMPACT_ATOMS: atom_id res chain seq x y z
N MET A 1 22.07 -36.37 -20.36
CA MET A 1 22.48 -35.08 -19.76
C MET A 1 21.24 -34.51 -19.11
N ALA A 2 21.22 -34.41 -17.77
CA ALA A 2 20.11 -33.80 -17.04
C ALA A 2 20.38 -32.29 -16.94
N GLU A 3 19.37 -31.48 -17.23
CA GLU A 3 19.44 -30.03 -17.03
C GLU A 3 19.46 -29.71 -15.52
N PRO A 4 20.24 -28.71 -15.09
CA PRO A 4 20.27 -28.32 -13.69
C PRO A 4 18.92 -27.68 -13.30
N ILE A 5 18.34 -28.19 -12.21
CA ILE A 5 17.18 -27.61 -11.53
C ILE A 5 17.63 -26.22 -11.03
N LYS A 6 17.06 -25.14 -11.59
CA LYS A 6 17.26 -23.79 -11.07
C LYS A 6 16.75 -23.75 -9.63
N THR A 7 17.66 -23.72 -8.67
CA THR A 7 17.37 -23.36 -7.28
C THR A 7 16.85 -21.92 -7.30
N GLY A 8 15.56 -21.76 -6.97
CA GLY A 8 14.92 -20.45 -6.94
C GLY A 8 15.72 -19.51 -6.06
N ILE A 9 16.17 -18.41 -6.64
CA ILE A 9 16.87 -17.37 -5.90
C ILE A 9 15.78 -16.58 -5.18
N ASP A 10 15.76 -16.68 -3.86
CA ASP A 10 14.70 -16.11 -3.03
C ASP A 10 14.75 -14.59 -3.11
N GLU A 11 13.63 -13.98 -3.51
CA GLU A 11 13.49 -12.52 -3.46
C GLU A 11 13.60 -12.05 -2.02
N SER A 12 14.29 -10.93 -1.79
CA SER A 12 14.37 -10.36 -0.44
C SER A 12 13.32 -9.27 -0.28
N VAL A 13 12.45 -9.42 0.74
CA VAL A 13 11.41 -8.45 1.08
C VAL A 13 11.78 -7.76 2.38
N SER A 14 11.83 -6.43 2.37
CA SER A 14 12.06 -5.61 3.55
C SER A 14 10.88 -4.67 3.77
N VAL A 15 10.33 -4.65 4.99
CA VAL A 15 9.28 -3.69 5.36
C VAL A 15 9.94 -2.39 5.82
N LEU A 16 9.66 -1.29 5.14
CA LEU A 16 10.16 0.04 5.51
C LEU A 16 9.28 0.73 6.55
N TYR A 17 7.97 0.54 6.42
CA TYR A 17 6.98 1.20 7.26
C TYR A 17 5.70 0.38 7.31
N SER A 18 5.04 0.35 8.48
CA SER A 18 3.77 -0.35 8.66
C SER A 18 2.93 0.32 9.73
N THR A 19 1.63 0.47 9.45
CA THR A 19 0.57 0.81 10.39
C THR A 19 -0.57 -0.20 10.24
N ASP A 20 -1.69 0.05 10.90
CA ASP A 20 -2.91 -0.74 10.74
C ASP A 20 -3.55 -0.62 9.35
N TRP A 21 -3.18 0.41 8.57
CA TRP A 21 -3.84 0.72 7.29
C TRP A 21 -2.89 0.86 6.11
N VAL A 22 -1.58 1.04 6.32
CA VAL A 22 -0.58 1.11 5.25
C VAL A 22 0.63 0.24 5.56
N LYS A 23 1.16 -0.45 4.55
CA LYS A 23 2.41 -1.19 4.64
C LYS A 23 3.26 -0.89 3.41
N ILE A 24 4.49 -0.43 3.63
CA ILE A 24 5.44 -0.08 2.59
C ILE A 24 6.56 -1.10 2.61
N MET A 25 6.77 -1.78 1.49
CA MET A 25 7.72 -2.86 1.30
C MET A 25 8.66 -2.54 0.16
N VAL A 26 9.90 -3.01 0.28
CA VAL A 26 10.87 -3.04 -0.81
C VAL A 26 11.22 -4.48 -1.08
N VAL A 27 10.99 -4.91 -2.31
CA VAL A 27 11.36 -6.20 -2.84
C VAL A 27 12.61 -6.00 -3.70
N ARG A 28 13.67 -6.77 -3.43
CA ARG A 28 14.90 -6.76 -4.23
C ARG A 28 15.14 -8.13 -4.82
N ASN A 29 15.32 -8.15 -6.14
CA ASN A 29 15.73 -9.34 -6.86
C ASN A 29 17.27 -9.42 -6.87
N PRO A 30 17.87 -10.48 -6.30
CA PRO A 30 19.33 -10.68 -6.32
C PRO A 30 19.92 -10.84 -7.74
N GLU A 31 19.12 -11.21 -8.74
CA GLU A 31 19.55 -11.25 -10.15
C GLU A 31 19.66 -9.83 -10.77
N SER A 32 19.07 -8.82 -10.13
CA SER A 32 19.08 -7.43 -10.61
C SER A 32 19.19 -6.47 -9.42
N PRO A 33 20.37 -6.40 -8.77
CA PRO A 33 20.58 -5.66 -7.52
C PRO A 33 20.39 -4.14 -7.67
N GLU A 34 20.54 -3.61 -8.89
CA GLU A 34 20.31 -2.20 -9.21
C GLU A 34 18.81 -1.87 -9.33
N SER A 35 17.96 -2.90 -9.47
CA SER A 35 16.52 -2.72 -9.49
C SER A 35 15.93 -3.00 -8.12
N CYS A 36 15.03 -2.13 -7.67
CA CYS A 36 14.17 -2.42 -6.54
C CYS A 36 12.72 -2.18 -6.89
N PHE A 37 11.85 -2.97 -6.29
CA PHE A 37 10.42 -2.87 -6.45
C PHE A 37 9.85 -2.38 -5.12
N ILE A 38 9.15 -1.25 -5.15
CA ILE A 38 8.47 -0.71 -3.98
C ILE A 38 7.00 -1.11 -4.11
N GLU A 39 6.47 -1.73 -3.06
CA GLU A 39 5.08 -2.11 -2.95
C GLU A 39 4.46 -1.45 -1.73
N VAL A 40 3.30 -0.82 -1.93
CA VAL A 40 2.52 -0.19 -0.87
C VAL A 40 1.17 -0.87 -0.82
N GLU A 41 0.87 -1.56 0.27
CA GLU A 41 -0.44 -2.11 0.55
C GLU A 41 -1.23 -1.13 1.40
N ILE A 42 -2.50 -0.90 1.03
CA ILE A 42 -3.40 0.02 1.72
C ILE A 42 -4.70 -0.71 2.03
N SER A 43 -5.03 -0.73 3.31
CA SER A 43 -6.30 -1.24 3.84
C SER A 43 -7.23 -0.06 4.11
N LEU A 44 -8.46 -0.17 3.63
CA LEU A 44 -9.50 0.76 4.04
C LEU A 44 -9.90 0.48 5.50
N PRO A 45 -10.38 1.49 6.25
CA PRO A 45 -10.81 1.29 7.63
C PRO A 45 -11.89 0.18 7.68
N PRO A 46 -11.84 -0.75 8.64
CA PRO A 46 -12.93 -1.70 8.82
C PRO A 46 -14.14 -0.98 9.43
N CYS A 47 -15.32 -1.07 8.81
CA CYS A 47 -16.51 -0.47 9.40
C CYS A 47 -17.80 -1.15 8.95
N THR A 48 -18.62 -1.53 9.92
CA THR A 48 -20.02 -1.90 9.73
C THR A 48 -20.86 -0.90 10.51
N ILE A 49 -21.46 0.07 9.83
CA ILE A 49 -22.38 1.04 10.45
C ILE A 49 -23.79 0.63 10.04
N ASP A 50 -24.51 0.06 10.99
CA ASP A 50 -25.92 -0.24 10.82
C ASP A 50 -26.75 0.96 11.32
N PRO A 51 -27.49 1.64 10.43
CA PRO A 51 -28.29 2.80 10.80
C PRO A 51 -29.45 2.44 11.76
N SER A 52 -29.82 1.16 11.87
CA SER A 52 -30.98 0.71 12.64
C SER A 52 -30.69 0.38 14.12
N THR A 53 -29.42 0.23 14.51
CA THR A 53 -29.02 -0.27 15.84
C THR A 53 -28.25 0.73 16.70
N CYS A 54 -28.03 1.96 16.24
CA CYS A 54 -27.18 2.95 16.90
C CYS A 54 -27.93 4.23 17.30
N THR A 55 -27.59 4.80 18.46
CA THR A 55 -28.12 6.09 18.94
C THR A 55 -27.56 7.28 18.14
N GLU A 56 -28.39 8.30 17.88
CA GLU A 56 -28.11 9.42 16.95
C GLU A 56 -26.78 10.16 17.17
N ALA A 57 -26.34 10.30 18.43
CA ALA A 57 -25.09 10.99 18.78
C ALA A 57 -23.83 10.18 18.44
N LEU A 58 -23.90 8.85 18.53
CA LEU A 58 -22.81 7.94 18.14
C LEU A 58 -22.73 7.82 16.59
N HIS A 59 -23.88 7.98 15.92
CA HIS A 59 -24.05 7.82 14.48
C HIS A 59 -23.29 8.87 13.66
N ASN A 60 -23.40 10.15 14.02
CA ASN A 60 -22.82 11.21 13.19
C ASN A 60 -21.30 11.35 13.34
N GLY A 61 -20.74 11.01 14.50
CA GLY A 61 -19.30 11.07 14.73
C GLY A 61 -18.56 9.95 14.01
N THR A 62 -19.00 8.71 14.22
CA THR A 62 -18.30 7.51 13.73
C THR A 62 -18.41 7.36 12.22
N ALA A 63 -19.61 7.54 11.64
CA ALA A 63 -19.79 7.45 10.19
C ALA A 63 -19.03 8.55 9.45
N ARG A 64 -19.07 9.79 9.98
CA ARG A 64 -18.30 10.90 9.41
C ARG A 64 -16.79 10.66 9.51
N LYS A 65 -16.31 10.13 10.64
CA LYS A 65 -14.89 9.79 10.81
C LYS A 65 -14.48 8.72 9.80
N PHE A 66 -15.26 7.64 9.68
CA PHE A 66 -15.03 6.58 8.70
C PHE A 66 -14.91 7.11 7.26
N ILE A 67 -15.84 7.97 6.84
CA ILE A 67 -15.81 8.58 5.50
C ILE A 67 -14.56 9.44 5.33
N LYS A 68 -14.20 10.26 6.33
CA LYS A 68 -13.00 11.11 6.27
C LYS A 68 -11.71 10.29 6.18
N ASP A 69 -11.59 9.26 7.01
CA ASP A 69 -10.42 8.37 7.02
C ASP A 69 -10.30 7.65 5.67
N THR A 70 -11.42 7.14 5.14
CA THR A 70 -11.48 6.51 3.81
C THR A 70 -11.03 7.47 2.71
N ILE A 71 -11.53 8.71 2.70
CA ILE A 71 -11.10 9.73 1.73
C ILE A 71 -9.60 10.02 1.87
N SER A 72 -9.08 10.07 3.10
CA SER A 72 -7.65 10.27 3.35
C SER A 72 -6.80 9.13 2.77
N HIS A 73 -7.19 7.87 3.00
CA HIS A 73 -6.46 6.70 2.49
C HIS A 73 -6.53 6.62 0.96
N LEU A 74 -7.70 6.90 0.37
CA LEU A 74 -7.85 6.98 -1.10
C LEU A 74 -7.09 8.16 -1.70
N GLY A 75 -7.06 9.31 -1.03
CA GLY A 75 -6.24 10.45 -1.44
C GLY A 75 -4.75 10.11 -1.42
N TYR A 76 -4.29 9.29 -0.47
CA TYR A 76 -2.93 8.80 -0.46
C TYR A 76 -2.61 7.88 -1.66
N LEU A 77 -3.52 6.96 -2.02
CA LEU A 77 -3.40 6.16 -3.24
C LEU A 77 -3.22 7.03 -4.48
N LEU A 78 -4.07 8.04 -4.66
CA LEU A 78 -3.98 8.94 -5.81
C LEU A 78 -2.65 9.72 -5.84
N ARG A 79 -2.12 10.15 -4.68
CA ARG A 79 -0.78 10.76 -4.61
C ARG A 79 0.32 9.79 -5.05
N LEU A 80 0.21 8.50 -4.71
CA LEU A 80 1.16 7.48 -5.16
C LEU A 80 1.11 7.35 -6.70
N GLU A 81 -0.08 7.32 -7.30
CA GLU A 81 -0.22 7.33 -8.78
C GLU A 81 0.42 8.58 -9.40
N GLU A 82 0.16 9.76 -8.85
CA GLU A 82 0.80 11.01 -9.31
C GLU A 82 2.33 10.95 -9.21
N GLY A 83 2.86 10.21 -8.23
CA GLY A 83 4.29 9.92 -8.07
C GLY A 83 4.83 8.80 -8.97
N GLY A 84 4.01 8.24 -9.85
CA GLY A 84 4.39 7.23 -10.84
C GLY A 84 4.12 5.78 -10.42
N PHE A 85 3.48 5.54 -9.28
CA PHE A 85 3.08 4.18 -8.89
C PHE A 85 1.92 3.69 -9.74
N VAL A 86 1.88 2.39 -10.02
CA VAL A 86 0.74 1.73 -10.64
C VAL A 86 -0.17 1.21 -9.53
N ILE A 87 -1.44 1.64 -9.53
CA ILE A 87 -2.44 1.20 -8.55
C ILE A 87 -3.12 -0.09 -9.03
N GLY A 88 -3.35 -1.02 -8.10
CA GLY A 88 -4.15 -2.22 -8.27
C GLY A 88 -5.08 -2.49 -7.08
N ILE A 89 -6.01 -3.41 -7.26
CA ILE A 89 -6.86 -3.96 -6.20
C ILE A 89 -6.45 -5.42 -6.04
N LEU A 90 -5.90 -5.78 -4.88
CA LEU A 90 -5.42 -7.14 -4.61
C LEU A 90 -6.54 -8.07 -4.14
N SER A 91 -7.59 -7.52 -3.54
CA SER A 91 -8.67 -8.32 -2.97
C SER A 91 -10.03 -7.60 -3.03
N ALA A 92 -11.11 -8.38 -3.16
CA ALA A 92 -12.47 -7.85 -3.16
C ALA A 92 -12.88 -7.25 -1.80
N GLU A 93 -12.15 -7.60 -0.74
CA GLU A 93 -12.30 -7.10 0.62
C GLU A 93 -11.68 -5.70 0.82
N GLY A 94 -11.17 -5.08 -0.25
CA GLY A 94 -10.72 -3.69 -0.22
C GLY A 94 -9.25 -3.51 0.16
N ILE A 95 -8.40 -4.50 -0.14
CA ILE A 95 -6.94 -4.32 -0.12
C ILE A 95 -6.52 -3.72 -1.45
N TRP A 96 -6.00 -2.50 -1.39
CA TRP A 96 -5.43 -1.78 -2.52
C TRP A 96 -3.92 -1.92 -2.49
N SER A 97 -3.30 -1.91 -3.67
CA SER A 97 -1.86 -1.83 -3.80
C SER A 97 -1.44 -0.71 -4.72
N ALA A 98 -0.26 -0.17 -4.48
CA ALA A 98 0.45 0.69 -5.40
C ALA A 98 1.88 0.16 -5.53
N SER A 99 2.39 0.05 -6.75
CA SER A 99 3.74 -0.45 -6.97
C SER A 99 4.56 0.38 -7.95
N LEU A 100 5.88 0.41 -7.73
CA LEU A 100 6.83 1.13 -8.57
C LEU A 100 8.13 0.33 -8.69
N THR A 101 8.60 0.13 -9.92
CA THR A 101 9.95 -0.37 -10.19
C THR A 101 10.91 0.79 -10.32
N ALA A 102 11.86 0.89 -9.40
CA ALA A 102 12.97 1.85 -9.47
C ALA A 102 14.21 1.14 -10.02
N GLN A 103 14.80 1.69 -11.08
CA GLN A 103 16.00 1.15 -11.74
C GLN A 103 17.30 1.83 -11.28
N GLU A 104 17.20 2.88 -10.46
CA GLU A 104 18.31 3.68 -9.94
C GLU A 104 18.03 4.13 -8.50
N ASN A 105 18.94 4.90 -7.91
CA ASN A 105 18.73 5.53 -6.61
C ASN A 105 17.47 6.43 -6.66
N PRO A 106 16.46 6.18 -5.81
CA PRO A 106 15.24 6.97 -5.81
C PRO A 106 15.51 8.43 -5.43
N ASP A 107 14.90 9.35 -6.18
CA ASP A 107 14.92 10.80 -5.86
C ASP A 107 14.17 11.08 -4.55
N VAL A 108 14.54 12.16 -3.87
CA VAL A 108 13.89 12.68 -2.65
C VAL A 108 12.38 12.82 -2.84
N LYS A 109 11.94 13.24 -4.05
CA LYS A 109 10.51 13.35 -4.38
C LYS A 109 9.75 12.03 -4.23
N LEU A 110 10.38 10.89 -4.51
CA LEU A 110 9.75 9.59 -4.31
C LEU A 110 9.45 9.36 -2.82
N PHE A 111 10.39 9.73 -1.95
CA PHE A 111 10.21 9.61 -0.51
C PHE A 111 9.13 10.56 0.00
N GLU A 112 9.00 11.77 -0.56
CA GLU A 112 7.91 12.69 -0.21
C GLU A 112 6.53 12.10 -0.52
N VAL A 113 6.41 11.43 -1.68
CA VAL A 113 5.16 10.75 -2.07
C VAL A 113 4.87 9.54 -1.18
N LEU A 114 5.90 8.82 -0.72
CA LEU A 114 5.76 7.64 0.16
C LEU A 114 5.37 7.97 1.61
N ILE A 115 5.29 9.25 2.00
CA ILE A 115 4.90 9.61 3.37
C ILE A 115 3.37 9.53 3.49
N PRO A 116 2.85 8.58 4.30
CA PRO A 116 1.42 8.48 4.52
C PRO A 116 0.90 9.67 5.33
N PRO A 117 -0.37 10.07 5.15
CA PRO A 117 -1.02 11.05 6.00
C PRO A 117 -1.08 10.57 7.46
N SER A 118 -0.91 11.53 8.37
CA SER A 118 -0.98 11.38 9.83
C SER A 118 -2.40 11.48 10.36
#